data_AF-A0A1G1X9Q8-F1
#
_entry.id   AF-A0A1G1X9Q8-F1
#
_cell.length_a   1.000
_cell.length_b   1.000
_cell.length_c   1.000
_cell.angle_alpha   90.00
_cell.angle_beta   90.00
_cell.angle_gamma   90.00
#
_symmetry.space_group_name_H-M   'P 1'
#
loop_
_entity.id
_entity.type
_entity.pdbx_description
1 polymer ?
#
loop_
_entity_poly.entity_id
_entity_poly.type
_entity_poly.pdbx_seq_one_letter_code
_entity_poly.pdbx_strand_id
1 'polypeptide(L)' 'MQELLQLSNEELSSKLVQARQAVYAMSEDVSRGKEKNFSQLKRLKADVARIFTAIQIKKSQ' A
#
# COMPACT_ATOMS: atom_id res chain seq x y z
N MET A 1 -12.01 -0.21 -2.78
CA MET A 1 -12.26 0.60 -1.55
C MET A 1 -13.28 -0.08 -0.66
N GLN A 2 -14.45 -0.48 -1.18
CA GLN A 2 -15.45 -1.25 -0.42
C GLN A 2 -14.89 -2.54 0.18
N GLU A 3 -14.09 -3.30 -0.57
CA GLU A 3 -13.43 -4.52 -0.05
C GLU A 3 -12.46 -4.25 1.11
N LEU A 4 -11.74 -3.11 1.11
CA LEU A 4 -10.84 -2.76 2.21
C LEU A 4 -11.60 -2.42 3.49
N LEU A 5 -12.79 -1.84 3.37
CA LEU A 5 -13.62 -1.51 4.54
C LEU A 5 -14.26 -2.75 5.18
N GLN A 6 -14.34 -3.87 4.46
CA GLN A 6 -14.82 -5.14 5.00
C GLN A 6 -13.77 -5.89 5.82
N LEU A 7 -12.48 -5.60 5.62
CA LEU A 7 -11.39 -6.24 6.34
C LEU A 7 -11.33 -5.81 7.81
N SER A 8 -10.80 -6.68 8.66
CA SER A 8 -10.50 -6.34 10.05
C SER A 8 -9.36 -5.32 10.15
N ASN A 9 -9.23 -4.64 11.30
CA ASN A 9 -8.14 -3.70 11.55
C ASN A 9 -6.76 -4.39 11.48
N GLU A 10 -6.67 -5.65 11.93
CA GLU A 10 -5.45 -6.45 11.84
C GLU A 10 -5.10 -6.80 10.39
N GLU A 11 -6.08 -7.18 9.57
CA GLU A 11 -5.86 -7.45 8.15
C GLU A 11 -5.45 -6.18 7.39
N LEU A 12 -6.07 -5.04 7.70
CA LEU A 12 -5.69 -3.76 7.12
C LEU A 12 -4.26 -3.37 7.51
N SER A 13 -3.88 -3.59 8.76
CA SER A 13 -2.51 -3.36 9.25
C SER A 13 -1.51 -4.28 8.54
N SER A 14 -1.82 -5.57 8.43
CA SER A 14 -0.97 -6.55 7.73
C SER A 14 -0.82 -6.19 6.24
N LYS A 15 -1.92 -5.84 5.56
CA LYS A 15 -1.86 -5.36 4.17
C LYS A 15 -1.06 -4.07 4.02
N LEU A 16 -1.16 -3.15 4.98
CA LEU A 16 -0.37 -1.91 4.96
C LEU A 16 1.13 -2.20 5.04
N VAL A 17 1.54 -3.12 5.92
CA VAL A 17 2.95 -3.54 6.05
C VAL A 17 3.44 -4.18 4.76
N GLN A 18 2.68 -5.11 4.19
CA GLN A 18 3.03 -5.76 2.91
C GLN A 18 3.15 -4.75 1.77
N ALA A 19 2.18 -3.83 1.65
CA ALA A 19 2.20 -2.80 0.61
C ALA A 19 3.41 -1.85 0.77
N ARG A 20 3.79 -1.49 2.01
CA ARG A 20 5.00 -0.69 2.27
C ARG A 20 6.29 -1.44 1.92
N GLN A 21 6.38 -2.73 2.25
CA GLN A 21 7.53 -3.55 1.87
C GLN A 21 7.66 -3.66 0.35
N ALA A 22 6.55 -3.85 -0.36
CA ALA A 22 6.53 -3.87 -1.83
C ALA A 22 6.99 -2.52 -2.43
N VAL A 23 6.53 -1.39 -1.87
CA VAL A 23 7.01 -0.05 -2.28
C VAL A 23 8.51 0.08 -2.05
N TYR A 24 9.03 -0.38 -0.91
CA TYR A 24 10.45 -0.27 -0.59
C TYR A 24 11.31 -1.11 -1.54
N ALA A 25 10.97 -2.38 -1.73
CA ALA A 25 11.66 -3.28 -2.65
C ALA A 25 11.68 -2.71 -4.08
N MET A 26 10.52 -2.29 -4.58
CA MET A 26 10.44 -1.70 -5.92
C MET A 26 11.15 -0.34 -6.02
N SER A 27 11.16 0.47 -4.96
CA SER A 27 11.92 1.72 -4.95
C SER A 27 13.44 1.46 -4.99
N GLU A 28 13.89 0.40 -4.32
CA GLU A 28 15.29 -0.04 -4.38
C GLU A 28 15.67 -0.53 -5.78
N ASP A 29 14.82 -1.33 -6.42
CA ASP A 29 15.05 -1.83 -7.79
C ASP A 29 15.02 -0.71 -8.85
N VAL A 30 14.11 0.26 -8.70
CA VAL A 30 14.08 1.46 -9.54
C VAL A 30 15.35 2.30 -9.33
N SER A 31 15.77 2.52 -8.08
CA SER A 31 16.96 3.30 -7.75
C SER A 31 18.25 2.66 -8.25
N ARG A 32 18.30 1.32 -8.29
CA ARG A 32 19.41 0.55 -8.86
C ARG A 32 19.37 0.47 -10.39
N GLY A 33 18.41 1.12 -11.04
CA GLY A 33 18.24 1.12 -12.49
C GLY A 33 17.82 -0.24 -13.07
N LYS A 34 17.44 -1.20 -12.22
CA LYS A 34 17.00 -2.54 -12.64
C LYS A 34 15.56 -2.52 -13.17
N GLU A 35 14.74 -1.60 -12.70
CA GLU A 35 13.33 -1.55 -13.03
C GLU A 35 12.89 -0.13 -13.43
N LYS A 36 12.39 0.04 -14.66
CA LYS A 36 11.89 1.35 -15.16
C LYS A 36 10.40 1.56 -14.90
N ASN A 37 9.78 0.70 -14.10
CA ASN A 37 8.33 0.65 -13.99
C ASN A 37 7.77 1.62 -12.94
N PHE A 38 8.06 2.91 -13.12
CA PHE A 38 7.55 4.01 -12.29
C PHE A 38 6.02 3.97 -12.13
N SER A 39 5.32 3.45 -13.14
CA SER A 39 3.87 3.24 -13.11
C SER A 39 3.44 2.23 -12.05
N GLN A 40 4.17 1.12 -11.87
CA GLN A 40 3.87 0.15 -10.81
C GLN A 40 4.18 0.73 -9.43
N LEU A 41 5.30 1.44 -9.28
CA LEU A 41 5.64 2.11 -8.03
C LEU A 41 4.56 3.13 -7.63
N LYS A 42 4.05 3.91 -8.60
CA LYS A 42 2.95 4.86 -8.38
C LYS A 42 1.67 4.15 -7.95
N ARG A 43 1.35 2.99 -8.53
CA ARG A 43 0.19 2.17 -8.12
C ARG A 43 0.34 1.64 -6.70
N LEU A 44 1.50 1.09 -6.34
CA LEU A 44 1.77 0.60 -4.98
C LEU A 44 1.65 1.71 -3.93
N LYS A 45 2.19 2.90 -4.21
CA LYS A 45 2.02 4.08 -3.34
C LYS A 45 0.55 4.49 -3.19
N ALA A 46 -0.23 4.43 -4.28
CA ALA A 46 -1.66 4.70 -4.23
C ALA A 46 -2.43 3.65 -3.41
N ASP A 47 -2.04 2.38 -3.47
CA ASP A 47 -2.66 1.32 -2.67
C ASP A 47 -2.33 1.47 -1.18
N VAL A 48 -1.10 1.85 -0.82
CA VAL A 48 -0.75 2.23 0.56
C VAL A 48 -1.66 3.35 1.06
N ALA A 49 -1.87 4.40 0.25
CA ALA A 49 -2.74 5.52 0.61
C ALA A 49 -4.19 5.06 0.83
N ARG A 50 -4.73 4.19 -0.05
CA ARG A 50 -6.09 3.65 0.09
C ARG A 50 -6.27 2.81 1.35
N ILE A 51 -5.29 1.96 1.68
CA ILE A 51 -5.32 1.15 2.91
C ILE A 51 -5.28 2.07 4.13
N PHE A 52 -4.41 3.09 4.11
CA PHE A 52 -4.33 4.06 5.19
C PHE A 52 -5.65 4.83 5.37
N THR A 53 -6.27 5.29 4.29
CA THR A 53 -7.59 5.92 4.33
C THR A 53 -8.65 4.99 4.89
N ALA A 54 -8.67 3.71 4.51
CA ALA A 54 -9.62 2.73 5.07
C ALA A 54 -9.44 2.55 6.59
N ILE A 55 -8.20 2.52 7.08
CA ILE A 55 -7.88 2.47 8.51
C ILE A 55 -8.38 3.74 9.22
N GLN A 56 -8.14 4.93 8.65
CA GLN A 56 -8.60 6.19 9.23
C GLN A 56 -10.12 6.27 9.31
N ILE A 57 -10.83 5.87 8.24
CA ILE A 57 -12.30 5.82 8.22
C ILE A 57 -12.81 4.91 9.34
N LYS A 58 -12.24 3.71 9.50
CA LYS A 58 -12.62 2.79 10.57
C LYS A 58 -12.33 3.30 11.97
N LYS A 59 -11.27 4.09 12.15
CA LYS A 59 -10.91 4.69 13.44
C LYS A 59 -11.85 5.84 13.84
N SER A 60 -12.51 6.45 12.86
CA SER A 60 -13.51 7.52 13.07
C SER A 60 -14.94 7.01 13.20
N GLN A 61 -15.17 5.68 13.13
CA GLN A 61 -16.44 5.03 13.46
C GLN A 61 -16.43 4.56 14.91
#